data_AF-G4Z2F7-F1
#
_entry.id   AF-G4Z2F7-F1
#
_cell.length_a   1.000
_cell.length_b   1.000
_cell.length_c   1.000
_cell.angle_alpha   90.00
_cell.angle_beta   90.00
_cell.angle_gamma   90.00
#
_symmetry.space_group_name_H-M   'P 1'
#
loop_
_entity.id
_entity.type
_entity.pdbx_description
1 polymer ?
#
loop_
_entity_poly.entity_id
_entity_poly.type
_entity_poly.pdbx_seq_one_letter_code
_entity_poly.pdbx_strand_id
1 'polypeptide(L)'
;MVRLVLDMPQMFATPPPLLTPLEGGDEAEVNSGDGSRKKTRVVTQTHTFTKLEVLTLVCGCFFGIFPDQDIVKQVRPELSPPSRKAGRRGNNDDDIIQFPYFTAVRMFSAPGNMGKMVVLKAQKLRCILQYFLRVVPRMTSDPAALSAEVVDFTRVGVHVPGDEGRNRSEQTPQQLLEIIGTTSDVDGPVQEAHDDVDTRPRLHAARCVSDTLIEDLDKHLQIDFANKFAGGGVLNSGCVQEEIRFLLSPELLVSCLIFAKLEPHEAFVIHGTERYSAYQGYGGSFVFGGNFQDTIRLIAQADGRLRRECVIVGIDATDYGSARVERQYTRAHVRRDLVKAYAGFAYPDAHDGEQCWPVATGNWGCGVFQGDRELKFLIQWLAASLRHRELVYVLFERDLDLQNKVNPLLTLATSPKAREWGRQSGGLAQWLAEFLFDELSVGRGMRGAQSVLSRAATSLERALSALQLPVGQDGDAEAKQQPEKSPQTHTTSPASSESKQSPVSTPPRSEDQADAAEPSEALKKKPKTMKKELHQRTMQDFFAPKQ
;
A
#
# COMPACT_ATOMS: atom_id res chain seq x y z
N MET A 1 20.20 3.95 23.61
CA MET A 1 19.16 4.03 24.65
C MET A 1 19.43 5.22 25.57
N VAL A 2 19.66 5.09 26.88
CA VAL A 2 19.64 6.24 27.83
C VAL A 2 20.48 7.45 27.37
N ARG A 3 21.72 7.25 26.89
CA ARG A 3 22.56 8.35 26.36
C ARG A 3 21.85 9.16 25.27
N LEU A 4 21.37 8.51 24.19
CA LEU A 4 20.57 9.16 23.13
C LEU A 4 19.44 10.04 23.67
N VAL A 5 18.77 9.63 24.75
CA VAL A 5 17.64 10.36 25.33
C VAL A 5 18.10 11.57 26.14
N LEU A 6 19.30 11.53 26.73
CA LEU A 6 19.96 12.69 27.33
C LEU A 6 20.56 13.63 26.27
N ASP A 7 21.00 13.07 25.14
CA ASP A 7 21.57 13.81 23.99
C ASP A 7 20.46 14.40 23.08
N MET A 8 19.21 13.94 23.24
CA MET A 8 18.03 14.32 22.43
C MET A 8 17.81 15.85 22.32
N PRO A 9 17.98 16.69 23.36
CA PRO A 9 17.82 18.14 23.24
C PRO A 9 18.89 18.83 22.38
N GLN A 10 20.03 18.17 22.12
CA GLN A 10 21.04 18.64 21.17
C GLN A 10 20.71 18.18 19.75
N MET A 11 20.30 16.91 19.60
CA MET A 11 19.90 16.33 18.32
C MET A 11 18.70 17.04 17.69
N PHE A 12 17.68 17.34 18.50
CA PHE A 12 16.46 18.05 18.07
C PHE A 12 16.40 19.48 18.66
N ALA A 13 17.54 20.19 18.64
CA ALA A 13 17.61 21.60 19.05
C ALA A 13 16.65 22.49 18.22
N THR A 14 16.40 22.10 16.97
CA THR A 14 15.20 22.49 16.21
C THR A 14 14.22 21.30 16.25
N PRO A 15 12.98 21.47 16.76
CA PRO A 15 11.98 20.41 16.71
C PRO A 15 11.60 20.03 15.27
N PRO A 16 11.34 18.74 14.98
CA PRO A 16 10.84 18.32 13.68
C PRO A 16 9.42 18.87 13.42
N PRO A 17 9.04 19.14 12.16
CA PRO A 17 7.69 19.57 11.83
C PRO A 17 6.68 18.46 12.13
N LEU A 18 5.51 18.86 12.64
CA LEU A 18 4.36 17.96 12.77
C LEU A 18 3.61 17.90 11.45
N LEU A 19 3.26 16.68 11.04
CA LEU A 19 2.46 16.39 9.86
C LEU A 19 0.97 16.44 10.27
N THR A 20 0.49 17.66 10.50
CA THR A 20 -0.91 18.00 10.78
C THR A 20 -1.80 17.77 9.55
N PRO A 21 -3.15 17.77 9.65
CA PRO A 21 -4.01 17.70 8.48
C PRO A 21 -3.65 18.77 7.45
N LEU A 22 -3.58 18.38 6.18
CA LEU A 22 -3.29 19.31 5.09
C LEU A 22 -4.49 20.23 4.90
N GLU A 23 -4.31 21.53 5.10
CA GLU A 23 -5.40 22.49 4.99
C GLU A 23 -5.97 22.50 3.56
N GLY A 24 -7.31 22.40 3.45
CA GLY A 24 -8.00 22.66 2.20
C GLY A 24 -7.69 24.10 1.78
N GLY A 25 -7.11 24.28 0.60
CA GLY A 25 -6.49 25.53 0.18
C GLY A 25 -7.48 26.65 -0.16
N ASP A 26 -8.12 27.22 0.84
CA ASP A 26 -8.64 28.58 0.80
C ASP A 26 -7.50 29.57 0.47
N GLU A 27 -7.86 30.74 -0.08
CA GLU A 27 -6.94 31.84 -0.44
C GLU A 27 -5.88 31.54 -1.53
N ALA A 28 -6.21 30.66 -2.48
CA ALA A 28 -5.50 30.55 -3.78
C ALA A 28 -6.42 30.77 -5.01
N GLU A 29 -7.40 31.69 -4.91
CA GLU A 29 -8.16 32.17 -6.08
C GLU A 29 -7.29 33.06 -6.99
N VAL A 30 -6.35 32.44 -7.71
CA VAL A 30 -5.79 33.04 -8.92
C VAL A 30 -6.93 33.12 -9.94
N ASN A 31 -7.28 34.34 -10.35
CA ASN A 31 -8.26 34.59 -11.42
C ASN A 31 -7.71 34.22 -12.81
N SER A 32 -7.40 32.95 -13.03
CA SER A 32 -7.26 32.37 -14.36
C SER A 32 -8.65 32.21 -14.97
N GLY A 33 -9.09 33.21 -15.75
CA GLY A 33 -10.40 33.27 -16.39
C GLY A 33 -10.57 32.30 -17.57
N ASP A 34 -10.22 31.04 -17.39
CA ASP A 34 -10.39 29.95 -18.36
C ASP A 34 -11.31 28.85 -17.80
N GLY A 35 -12.11 28.24 -18.67
CA GLY A 35 -13.16 27.27 -18.32
C GLY A 35 -12.65 25.87 -17.96
N SER A 36 -11.37 25.76 -17.55
CA SER A 36 -10.72 24.50 -17.24
C SER A 36 -11.42 23.76 -16.09
N ARG A 37 -11.84 22.52 -16.35
CA ARG A 37 -12.42 21.63 -15.33
C ARG A 37 -11.42 21.47 -14.19
N LYS A 38 -11.78 21.92 -12.98
CA LYS A 38 -10.99 21.66 -11.76
C LYS A 38 -10.74 20.14 -11.65
N LYS A 39 -9.48 19.72 -11.63
CA LYS A 39 -9.01 18.34 -11.50
C LYS A 39 -8.66 17.99 -10.05
N THR A 40 -8.66 16.71 -9.72
CA THR A 40 -8.09 16.25 -8.43
C THR A 40 -6.61 16.59 -8.36
N ARG A 41 -6.17 17.16 -7.24
CA ARG A 41 -4.76 17.47 -6.96
C ARG A 41 -4.26 16.61 -5.80
N VAL A 42 -3.09 16.00 -5.96
CA VAL A 42 -2.36 15.34 -4.87
C VAL A 42 -1.46 16.38 -4.19
N VAL A 43 -1.38 16.37 -2.87
CA VAL A 43 -0.48 17.23 -2.08
C VAL A 43 0.28 16.34 -1.11
N THR A 44 1.60 16.54 -1.02
CA THR A 44 2.46 15.80 -0.10
C THR A 44 3.18 16.74 0.87
N GLN A 45 3.40 16.27 2.09
CA GLN A 45 4.28 16.92 3.07
C GLN A 45 5.19 15.85 3.67
N THR A 46 6.48 15.91 3.34
CA THR A 46 7.49 14.92 3.76
C THR A 46 8.41 15.50 4.82
N HIS A 47 8.75 14.70 5.82
CA HIS A 47 9.90 14.93 6.70
C HIS A 47 10.79 13.69 6.74
N THR A 48 12.08 13.89 6.47
CA THR A 48 13.11 12.83 6.52
C THR A 48 13.80 12.82 7.87
N PHE A 49 13.86 11.67 8.53
CA PHE A 49 14.77 11.43 9.66
C PHE A 49 15.92 10.52 9.25
N THR A 50 17.09 10.72 9.85
CA THR A 50 18.15 9.70 9.89
C THR A 50 17.74 8.54 10.79
N LYS A 51 18.35 7.37 10.58
CA LYS A 51 18.11 6.18 11.41
C LYS A 51 18.58 6.38 12.86
N LEU A 52 19.55 7.26 13.08
CA LEU A 52 20.00 7.71 14.40
C LEU A 52 18.93 8.55 15.13
N GLU A 53 18.26 9.46 14.43
CA GLU A 53 17.15 10.25 14.97
C GLU A 53 15.94 9.35 15.28
N VAL A 54 15.55 8.47 14.35
CA VAL A 54 14.49 7.48 14.56
C VAL A 54 14.78 6.61 15.79
N LEU A 55 16.00 6.08 15.93
CA LEU A 55 16.42 5.31 17.10
C LEU A 55 16.29 6.10 18.41
N THR A 56 16.61 7.40 18.37
CA THR A 56 16.56 8.31 19.52
C THR A 56 15.11 8.57 19.96
N LEU A 57 14.22 8.86 19.01
CA LEU A 57 12.79 9.04 19.26
C LEU A 57 12.15 7.75 19.80
N VAL A 58 12.43 6.60 19.18
CA VAL A 58 11.91 5.29 19.64
C VAL A 58 12.47 4.92 21.02
N CYS A 59 13.70 5.28 21.35
CA CYS A 59 14.22 5.18 22.72
C CYS A 59 13.43 6.06 23.71
N GLY A 60 13.10 7.30 23.34
CA GLY A 60 12.32 8.21 24.19
C GLY A 60 10.90 7.70 24.46
N CYS A 61 10.22 7.18 23.43
CA CYS A 61 8.93 6.49 23.56
C CYS A 61 9.04 5.27 24.48
N PHE A 62 10.12 4.47 24.38
CA PHE A 62 10.33 3.31 25.25
C PHE A 62 10.46 3.67 26.74
N PHE A 63 11.14 4.78 27.06
CA PHE A 63 11.21 5.30 28.43
C PHE A 63 9.99 6.14 28.84
N GLY A 64 9.10 6.49 27.90
CA GLY A 64 7.87 7.23 28.17
C GLY A 64 8.08 8.71 28.49
N ILE A 65 9.12 9.35 27.93
CA ILE A 65 9.44 10.76 28.23
C ILE A 65 8.58 11.78 27.47
N PHE A 66 7.85 11.35 26.43
CA PHE A 66 6.99 12.23 25.66
C PHE A 66 5.63 12.44 26.37
N PRO A 67 5.18 13.70 26.53
CA PRO A 67 3.83 13.99 27.01
C PRO A 67 2.78 13.69 25.92
N ASP A 68 1.50 13.70 26.31
CA ASP A 68 0.40 13.70 25.34
C ASP A 68 0.44 15.00 24.49
N GLN A 69 0.15 14.90 23.18
CA GLN A 69 0.53 15.91 22.18
C GLN A 69 -0.64 16.72 21.58
N ASP A 70 -1.87 16.57 22.07
CA ASP A 70 -3.06 17.22 21.48
C ASP A 70 -2.97 18.76 21.49
N ILE A 71 -3.05 19.40 20.31
CA ILE A 71 -2.81 20.84 20.13
C ILE A 71 -4.12 21.59 19.89
N VAL A 72 -4.38 22.63 20.69
CA VAL A 72 -5.51 23.55 20.47
C VAL A 72 -5.16 24.55 19.35
N LYS A 73 -6.00 24.62 18.32
CA LYS A 73 -5.93 25.63 17.24
C LYS A 73 -6.16 27.01 17.84
N GLN A 74 -5.30 27.99 17.52
CA GLN A 74 -5.50 29.37 17.96
C GLN A 74 -6.60 30.04 17.13
N VAL A 75 -7.81 30.11 17.69
CA VAL A 75 -8.90 30.93 17.15
C VAL A 75 -8.44 32.40 17.14
N ARG A 76 -8.42 33.04 15.95
CA ARG A 76 -8.18 34.48 15.82
C ARG A 76 -9.21 35.23 16.67
N PRO A 77 -8.84 36.19 17.53
CA PRO A 77 -9.80 36.87 18.40
C PRO A 77 -10.75 37.74 17.57
N GLU A 78 -12.00 37.27 17.38
CA GLU A 78 -13.03 38.03 16.71
C GLU A 78 -13.33 39.34 17.45
N LEU A 79 -13.28 40.46 16.73
CA LEU A 79 -13.63 41.79 17.24
C LEU A 79 -15.16 41.98 17.30
N SER A 80 -15.87 41.07 17.96
CA SER A 80 -17.32 41.14 18.21
C SER A 80 -17.76 40.29 19.42
N PRO A 81 -18.52 40.83 20.38
CA PRO A 81 -19.02 40.05 21.52
C PRO A 81 -20.23 39.19 21.09
N PRO A 82 -20.20 37.85 21.27
CA PRO A 82 -21.28 36.98 20.83
C PRO A 82 -22.55 37.15 21.68
N SER A 83 -23.68 37.41 21.02
CA SER A 83 -24.97 37.57 21.72
C SER A 83 -25.43 36.24 22.33
N ARG A 84 -25.60 36.20 23.67
CA ARG A 84 -26.01 34.99 24.39
C ARG A 84 -27.44 34.55 24.03
N LYS A 85 -27.57 33.48 23.24
CA LYS A 85 -28.76 32.61 23.21
C LYS A 85 -28.33 31.16 23.44
N ALA A 86 -28.92 30.51 24.43
CA ALA A 86 -28.55 29.15 24.81
C ALA A 86 -29.21 28.13 23.87
N GLY A 87 -28.41 27.23 23.28
CA GLY A 87 -28.93 26.15 22.45
C GLY A 87 -27.83 25.25 21.87
N ARG A 88 -27.85 23.97 22.27
CA ARG A 88 -26.87 22.91 21.96
C ARG A 88 -25.45 23.14 22.51
N ARG A 89 -24.86 22.06 23.03
CA ARG A 89 -23.40 21.92 23.08
C ARG A 89 -22.93 21.64 21.66
N GLY A 90 -22.11 22.53 21.10
CA GLY A 90 -21.21 22.17 20.01
C GLY A 90 -20.20 21.14 20.52
N ASN A 91 -19.54 20.44 19.59
CA ASN A 91 -18.53 19.44 19.94
C ASN A 91 -17.16 20.08 19.73
N ASN A 92 -16.48 20.48 20.82
CA ASN A 92 -15.22 21.25 20.78
C ASN A 92 -14.00 20.47 20.21
N ASP A 93 -14.19 19.28 19.65
CA ASP A 93 -13.09 18.48 19.07
C ASP A 93 -12.52 19.10 17.77
N ASP A 94 -13.30 19.90 17.04
CA ASP A 94 -12.87 20.51 15.77
C ASP A 94 -11.74 21.55 15.96
N ASP A 95 -11.61 22.09 17.18
CA ASP A 95 -10.55 23.02 17.60
C ASP A 95 -9.25 22.30 18.03
N ILE A 96 -9.21 20.96 18.05
CA ILE A 96 -8.07 20.19 18.57
C ILE A 96 -7.44 19.31 17.47
N ILE A 97 -6.15 19.53 17.20
CA ILE A 97 -5.34 18.63 16.37
C ILE A 97 -4.88 17.47 17.26
N GLN A 98 -5.51 16.31 17.05
CA GLN A 98 -5.31 15.11 17.87
C GLN A 98 -4.16 14.24 17.35
N PHE A 99 -3.36 13.67 18.26
CA PHE A 99 -2.23 12.79 17.94
C PHE A 99 -2.38 11.38 18.54
N PRO A 100 -1.71 10.35 17.98
CA PRO A 100 -1.57 9.05 18.62
C PRO A 100 -0.75 9.12 19.93
N TYR A 101 -0.82 8.08 20.76
CA TYR A 101 -0.01 8.00 21.98
C TYR A 101 1.39 7.46 21.67
N PHE A 102 2.44 8.27 21.83
CA PHE A 102 3.85 7.87 21.63
C PHE A 102 4.57 7.51 22.95
N THR A 103 4.00 6.59 23.74
CA THR A 103 4.59 6.15 25.02
C THR A 103 4.40 4.65 25.28
N ALA A 104 5.51 3.95 25.52
CA ALA A 104 5.52 2.51 25.81
C ALA A 104 5.13 2.17 27.26
N VAL A 105 4.88 3.16 28.14
CA VAL A 105 4.48 2.91 29.55
C VAL A 105 3.23 2.04 29.64
N ARG A 106 2.32 2.16 28.66
CA ARG A 106 1.11 1.33 28.51
C ARG A 106 1.41 -0.12 28.12
N MET A 107 2.61 -0.45 27.65
CA MET A 107 3.06 -1.84 27.40
C MET A 107 3.55 -2.55 28.67
N PHE A 108 4.03 -1.81 29.67
CA PHE A 108 4.57 -2.38 30.91
C PHE A 108 3.51 -2.73 31.97
N SER A 109 2.23 -2.50 31.67
CA SER A 109 1.11 -2.72 32.59
C SER A 109 -0.05 -3.49 31.97
N ALA A 110 -0.74 -4.28 32.81
CA ALA A 110 -1.98 -4.97 32.48
C ALA A 110 -2.85 -5.14 33.75
N PRO A 111 -4.19 -5.10 33.65
CA PRO A 111 -5.07 -5.45 34.76
C PRO A 111 -4.82 -6.88 35.26
N GLY A 112 -4.74 -7.06 36.58
CA GLY A 112 -4.22 -8.28 37.21
C GLY A 112 -4.91 -9.59 36.80
N ASN A 113 -6.18 -9.54 36.39
CA ASN A 113 -6.95 -10.72 35.98
C ASN A 113 -6.72 -11.14 34.50
N MET A 114 -5.89 -10.42 33.74
CA MET A 114 -5.67 -10.68 32.30
C MET A 114 -4.27 -11.23 31.99
N GLY A 115 -3.91 -12.41 32.53
CA GLY A 115 -2.65 -13.09 32.21
C GLY A 115 -2.41 -13.32 30.70
N LYS A 116 -3.48 -13.56 29.92
CA LYS A 116 -3.50 -13.54 28.45
C LYS A 116 -2.89 -12.26 27.84
N MET A 117 -3.24 -11.09 28.40
CA MET A 117 -2.75 -9.78 27.95
C MET A 117 -1.27 -9.59 28.29
N VAL A 118 -0.82 -10.09 29.46
CA VAL A 118 0.59 -10.05 29.87
C VAL A 118 1.46 -10.83 28.87
N VAL A 119 1.03 -12.03 28.47
CA VAL A 119 1.75 -12.84 27.46
C VAL A 119 1.80 -12.10 26.11
N LEU A 120 0.69 -11.53 25.65
CA LEU A 120 0.66 -10.77 24.40
C LEU A 120 1.60 -9.55 24.44
N LYS A 121 1.52 -8.73 25.50
CA LYS A 121 2.40 -7.57 25.67
C LYS A 121 3.88 -7.97 25.78
N ALA A 122 4.20 -9.11 26.41
CA ALA A 122 5.56 -9.64 26.44
C ALA A 122 6.07 -10.05 25.04
N GLN A 123 5.25 -10.66 24.19
CA GLN A 123 5.65 -10.98 22.80
C GLN A 123 5.89 -9.70 21.99
N LYS A 124 5.01 -8.71 22.11
CA LYS A 124 5.18 -7.38 21.48
C LYS A 124 6.47 -6.67 21.95
N LEU A 125 6.76 -6.70 23.25
CA LEU A 125 8.00 -6.12 23.80
C LEU A 125 9.26 -6.80 23.27
N ARG A 126 9.25 -8.11 22.97
CA ARG A 126 10.40 -8.80 22.36
C ARG A 126 10.74 -8.25 20.97
N CYS A 127 9.75 -7.84 20.17
CA CYS A 127 10.00 -7.18 18.89
C CYS A 127 10.70 -5.82 19.03
N ILE A 128 10.23 -4.99 19.97
CA ILE A 128 10.83 -3.67 20.25
C ILE A 128 12.25 -3.81 20.82
N LEU A 129 12.48 -4.81 21.68
CA LEU A 129 13.81 -5.14 22.19
C LEU A 129 14.73 -5.69 21.09
N GLN A 130 14.22 -6.48 20.13
CA GLN A 130 15.00 -6.98 18.99
C GLN A 130 15.50 -5.83 18.09
N TYR A 131 14.70 -4.78 17.90
CA TYR A 131 15.15 -3.55 17.25
C TYR A 131 16.33 -2.90 17.99
N PHE A 132 16.18 -2.63 19.29
CA PHE A 132 17.26 -2.01 20.07
C PHE A 132 18.53 -2.87 20.11
N LEU A 133 18.41 -4.21 20.20
CA LEU A 133 19.53 -5.14 20.15
C LEU A 133 20.30 -5.10 18.82
N ARG A 134 19.67 -4.71 17.71
CA ARG A 134 20.33 -4.58 16.39
C ARG A 134 20.86 -3.19 16.10
N VAL A 135 20.15 -2.13 16.49
CA VAL A 135 20.49 -0.76 16.07
C VAL A 135 21.30 0.01 17.12
N VAL A 136 21.12 -0.25 18.43
CA VAL A 136 21.91 0.45 19.47
C VAL A 136 23.42 0.12 19.40
N PRO A 137 23.87 -1.13 19.13
CA PRO A 137 25.29 -1.41 18.96
C PRO A 137 25.93 -0.68 17.76
N ARG A 138 25.15 -0.44 16.68
CA ARG A 138 25.64 0.29 15.50
C ARG A 138 26.10 1.71 15.84
N MET A 139 25.56 2.35 16.89
CA MET A 139 26.06 3.66 17.36
C MET A 139 27.56 3.67 17.69
N THR A 140 28.08 2.56 18.22
CA THR A 140 29.48 2.45 18.68
C THR A 140 30.40 1.94 17.58
N SER A 141 29.90 1.07 16.68
CA SER A 141 30.70 0.49 15.60
C SER A 141 30.69 1.33 14.32
N ASP A 142 29.56 1.96 14.00
CA ASP A 142 29.34 2.72 12.76
C ASP A 142 28.18 3.73 12.91
N PRO A 143 28.40 4.85 13.62
CA PRO A 143 27.42 5.94 13.72
C PRO A 143 27.25 6.69 12.39
N ALA A 144 28.23 6.62 11.49
CA ALA A 144 28.18 7.28 10.19
C ALA A 144 27.10 6.63 9.31
N ALA A 145 27.05 5.30 9.22
CA ALA A 145 25.99 4.61 8.49
C ALA A 145 24.60 4.85 9.10
N LEU A 146 24.46 4.97 10.43
CA LEU A 146 23.17 5.34 11.04
C LEU A 146 22.71 6.78 10.72
N SER A 147 23.66 7.66 10.35
CA SER A 147 23.41 9.06 10.01
C SER A 147 23.21 9.27 8.50
N ALA A 148 23.85 8.43 7.66
CA ALA A 148 23.64 8.41 6.22
C ALA A 148 22.34 7.68 5.82
N GLU A 149 21.91 6.70 6.62
CA GLU A 149 20.70 5.91 6.39
C GLU A 149 19.44 6.65 6.88
N VAL A 150 18.41 6.75 6.03
CA VAL A 150 17.21 7.59 6.26
C VAL A 150 15.88 6.84 6.15
N VAL A 151 14.87 7.40 6.80
CA VAL A 151 13.46 7.04 6.66
C VAL A 151 12.65 8.33 6.44
N ASP A 152 11.89 8.39 5.35
CA ASP A 152 10.95 9.46 5.05
C ASP A 152 9.57 9.16 5.64
N PHE A 153 8.94 10.18 6.19
CA PHE A 153 7.56 10.14 6.68
C PHE A 153 6.77 11.21 5.91
N THR A 154 5.83 10.79 5.07
CA THR A 154 5.07 11.65 4.16
C THR A 154 3.58 11.59 4.47
N ARG A 155 2.95 12.75 4.65
CA ARG A 155 1.49 12.90 4.63
C ARG A 155 1.06 13.13 3.19
N VAL A 156 0.08 12.37 2.72
CA VAL A 156 -0.48 12.50 1.36
C VAL A 156 -1.94 12.90 1.49
N GLY A 157 -2.31 14.05 0.94
CA GLY A 157 -3.68 14.56 0.89
C GLY A 157 -4.17 14.66 -0.54
N VAL A 158 -5.47 14.43 -0.75
CA VAL A 158 -6.10 14.50 -2.08
C VAL A 158 -7.26 15.48 -2.05
N HIS A 159 -7.08 16.62 -2.71
CA HIS A 159 -8.17 17.59 -2.91
C HIS A 159 -9.00 17.16 -4.12
N VAL A 160 -10.25 16.77 -3.90
CA VAL A 160 -11.21 16.38 -4.93
C VAL A 160 -12.19 17.54 -5.17
N PRO A 161 -12.16 18.22 -6.32
CA PRO A 161 -13.03 19.36 -6.62
C PRO A 161 -14.53 19.10 -6.39
N GLY A 162 -15.19 20.09 -5.78
CA GLY A 162 -16.61 19.99 -5.40
C GLY A 162 -16.85 19.25 -4.07
N ASP A 163 -15.81 19.07 -3.23
CA ASP A 163 -16.03 18.72 -1.82
C ASP A 163 -16.60 19.94 -1.03
N GLU A 164 -16.22 21.17 -1.40
CA GLU A 164 -16.91 22.40 -1.02
C GLU A 164 -18.22 22.58 -1.82
N GLY A 165 -19.36 22.60 -1.15
CA GLY A 165 -20.66 22.90 -1.76
C GLY A 165 -21.65 21.73 -1.83
N ARG A 166 -22.94 22.02 -1.63
CA ARG A 166 -24.01 21.09 -1.24
C ARG A 166 -24.29 19.85 -2.12
N ASN A 167 -23.85 19.77 -3.38
CA ASN A 167 -24.41 18.82 -4.36
C ASN A 167 -23.57 17.55 -4.62
N ARG A 168 -22.87 17.04 -3.59
CA ARG A 168 -22.09 15.78 -3.66
C ARG A 168 -22.90 14.53 -4.09
N SER A 169 -24.23 14.60 -4.08
CA SER A 169 -25.15 13.52 -4.46
C SER A 169 -25.45 13.42 -5.96
N GLU A 170 -25.11 14.44 -6.75
CA GLU A 170 -25.56 14.57 -8.16
C GLU A 170 -24.47 14.24 -9.20
N GLN A 171 -23.20 14.18 -8.79
CA GLN A 171 -22.08 13.85 -9.69
C GLN A 171 -22.22 12.42 -10.24
N THR A 172 -22.19 12.27 -11.57
CA THR A 172 -22.26 10.96 -12.26
C THR A 172 -20.96 10.16 -12.05
N PRO A 173 -20.97 8.81 -12.24
CA PRO A 173 -19.74 8.02 -12.15
C PRO A 173 -18.69 8.45 -13.19
N GLN A 174 -19.13 8.87 -14.37
CA GLN A 174 -18.30 9.42 -15.44
C GLN A 174 -17.62 10.72 -14.99
N GLN A 175 -18.38 11.68 -14.44
CA GLN A 175 -17.83 12.92 -13.88
C GLN A 175 -16.83 12.65 -12.74
N LEU A 176 -17.11 11.66 -11.89
CA LEU A 176 -16.21 11.28 -10.81
C LEU A 176 -14.88 10.70 -11.35
N LEU A 177 -14.93 9.93 -12.44
CA LEU A 177 -13.73 9.44 -13.13
C LEU A 177 -12.97 10.54 -13.87
N GLU A 178 -13.66 11.52 -14.46
CA GLU A 178 -13.00 12.70 -15.04
C GLU A 178 -12.26 13.49 -13.95
N ILE A 179 -12.89 13.70 -12.79
CA ILE A 179 -12.32 14.45 -11.66
C ILE A 179 -11.15 13.70 -11.01
N ILE A 180 -11.27 12.40 -10.72
CA ILE A 180 -10.27 11.62 -9.96
C ILE A 180 -9.22 10.96 -10.87
N GLY A 181 -9.60 10.55 -12.08
CA GLY A 181 -8.75 9.79 -13.00
C GLY A 181 -7.81 10.64 -13.87
N THR A 182 -7.97 11.96 -13.91
CA THR A 182 -7.11 12.85 -14.71
C THR A 182 -6.19 13.74 -13.86
N THR A 183 -5.24 13.14 -13.14
CA THR A 183 -4.08 13.92 -12.64
C THR A 183 -3.08 14.14 -13.76
N SER A 184 -2.74 15.40 -14.01
CA SER A 184 -1.51 15.84 -14.70
C SER A 184 -0.23 15.47 -13.94
N ASP A 185 -0.39 15.11 -12.67
CA ASP A 185 0.61 15.25 -11.62
C ASP A 185 1.49 13.99 -11.57
N VAL A 186 2.33 13.85 -12.59
CA VAL A 186 3.64 13.21 -12.50
C VAL A 186 4.64 14.35 -12.36
N ASP A 187 5.15 14.59 -11.15
CA ASP A 187 6.16 15.63 -10.86
C ASP A 187 7.58 15.24 -11.36
N GLY A 188 7.65 14.69 -12.57
CA GLY A 188 8.87 14.54 -13.34
C GLY A 188 9.25 15.85 -14.04
N PRO A 189 10.47 15.95 -14.60
CA PRO A 189 10.85 17.09 -15.44
C PRO A 189 9.89 17.18 -16.63
N VAL A 190 9.44 18.40 -16.96
CA VAL A 190 8.48 18.65 -18.04
C VAL A 190 9.14 18.34 -19.41
N GLN A 191 9.02 17.09 -19.83
CA GLN A 191 9.23 16.69 -21.21
C GLN A 191 8.10 17.29 -22.07
N GLU A 192 8.41 17.73 -23.28
CA GLU A 192 7.44 18.43 -24.14
C GLU A 192 6.22 17.56 -24.44
N ALA A 193 5.04 18.19 -24.46
CA ALA A 193 3.77 17.48 -24.63
C ALA A 193 3.64 16.87 -26.03
N HIS A 194 3.86 15.55 -26.13
CA HIS A 194 3.43 14.78 -27.29
C HIS A 194 1.90 14.61 -27.25
N ASP A 195 1.21 15.13 -28.26
CA ASP A 195 -0.26 15.25 -28.38
C ASP A 195 -1.07 13.93 -28.44
N ASP A 196 -0.47 12.77 -28.10
CA ASP A 196 -1.11 11.44 -28.23
C ASP A 196 -1.00 10.57 -26.95
N VAL A 197 -0.85 11.19 -25.77
CA VAL A 197 -0.97 10.47 -24.49
C VAL A 197 -2.44 10.18 -24.19
N ASP A 198 -2.84 8.91 -24.30
CA ASP A 198 -4.20 8.45 -24.01
C ASP A 198 -4.56 8.61 -22.51
N THR A 199 -5.22 9.72 -22.19
CA THR A 199 -5.67 10.10 -20.84
C THR A 199 -6.93 9.37 -20.36
N ARG A 200 -7.49 8.42 -21.13
CA ARG A 200 -8.69 7.67 -20.71
C ARG A 200 -8.37 6.74 -19.52
N PRO A 201 -9.22 6.67 -18.47
CA PRO A 201 -9.00 5.80 -17.33
C PRO A 201 -9.05 4.32 -17.77
N ARG A 202 -8.01 3.56 -17.42
CA ARG A 202 -7.87 2.13 -17.76
C ARG A 202 -7.81 1.29 -16.50
N LEU A 203 -8.55 0.17 -16.45
CA LEU A 203 -8.34 -0.82 -15.38
C LEU A 203 -6.98 -1.49 -15.57
N HIS A 204 -6.15 -1.41 -14.54
CA HIS A 204 -4.84 -2.05 -14.50
C HIS A 204 -4.97 -3.50 -14.01
N ALA A 205 -3.88 -4.27 -14.11
CA ALA A 205 -3.87 -5.67 -13.71
C ALA A 205 -4.27 -5.82 -12.22
N ALA A 206 -4.98 -6.89 -11.91
CA ALA A 206 -5.26 -7.31 -10.55
C ALA A 206 -5.10 -8.82 -10.42
N ARG A 207 -4.63 -9.30 -9.26
CA ARG A 207 -4.51 -10.73 -8.95
C ARG A 207 -4.65 -10.98 -7.46
N CYS A 208 -5.11 -12.19 -7.11
CA CYS A 208 -5.07 -12.69 -5.75
C CYS A 208 -3.87 -13.64 -5.55
N VAL A 209 -3.18 -13.51 -4.42
CA VAL A 209 -2.10 -14.41 -3.97
C VAL A 209 -2.35 -14.87 -2.53
N SER A 210 -1.74 -15.98 -2.10
CA SER A 210 -2.01 -16.56 -0.76
C SER A 210 -0.86 -17.39 -0.19
N ASP A 211 0.28 -17.41 -0.87
CA ASP A 211 1.54 -18.08 -0.52
C ASP A 211 2.57 -17.12 0.11
N THR A 212 2.22 -15.84 0.20
CA THR A 212 3.04 -14.73 0.72
C THR A 212 2.21 -13.80 1.63
N LEU A 213 2.87 -12.83 2.26
CA LEU A 213 2.28 -11.78 3.10
C LEU A 213 2.59 -10.39 2.52
N ILE A 214 1.90 -9.35 2.98
CA ILE A 214 2.08 -7.98 2.47
C ILE A 214 3.50 -7.47 2.77
N GLU A 215 4.03 -7.79 3.94
CA GLU A 215 5.40 -7.49 4.39
C GLU A 215 6.48 -8.40 3.80
N ASP A 216 6.10 -9.40 3.01
CA ASP A 216 6.99 -10.33 2.30
C ASP A 216 7.06 -9.97 0.77
N LEU A 217 6.60 -8.77 0.35
CA LEU A 217 6.52 -8.31 -1.06
C LEU A 217 7.34 -7.02 -1.34
N ASP A 218 8.59 -7.17 -1.76
CA ASP A 218 9.50 -6.06 -2.13
C ASP A 218 9.01 -5.24 -3.33
N LYS A 219 9.37 -3.94 -3.43
CA LYS A 219 8.94 -3.00 -4.49
C LYS A 219 7.43 -2.95 -4.72
N HIS A 220 6.65 -2.96 -3.64
CA HIS A 220 5.22 -2.70 -3.64
C HIS A 220 4.91 -1.54 -2.69
N LEU A 221 3.78 -0.85 -2.89
CA LEU A 221 3.13 -0.09 -1.82
C LEU A 221 2.53 -1.11 -0.85
N GLN A 222 3.20 -1.35 0.28
CA GLN A 222 2.79 -2.33 1.29
C GLN A 222 1.71 -1.70 2.18
N ILE A 223 0.45 -2.08 1.97
CA ILE A 223 -0.69 -1.41 2.60
C ILE A 223 -0.86 -1.86 4.05
N ASP A 224 -0.83 -0.86 4.94
CA ASP A 224 -1.21 -0.95 6.34
C ASP A 224 -2.71 -0.63 6.48
N PHE A 225 -3.45 -1.55 7.11
CA PHE A 225 -4.88 -1.44 7.37
C PHE A 225 -5.14 -0.59 8.62
N ALA A 226 -4.60 0.62 8.57
CA ALA A 226 -4.36 1.49 9.72
C ALA A 226 -5.63 1.90 10.48
N ASN A 227 -5.43 2.40 11.69
CA ASN A 227 -6.37 3.29 12.34
C ASN A 227 -6.18 4.72 11.81
N LYS A 228 -7.18 5.60 11.97
CA LYS A 228 -7.03 7.04 11.67
C LYS A 228 -5.94 7.71 12.53
N PHE A 229 -5.55 7.08 13.64
CA PHE A 229 -4.37 7.39 14.44
C PHE A 229 -3.28 6.35 14.16
N ALA A 230 -2.18 6.76 13.51
CA ALA A 230 -1.13 5.84 13.05
C ALA A 230 -0.62 4.90 14.16
N GLY A 231 -0.57 3.60 13.87
CA GLY A 231 -0.12 2.55 14.80
C GLY A 231 -1.20 2.05 15.76
N GLY A 232 -2.41 2.63 15.74
CA GLY A 232 -3.60 2.12 16.41
C GLY A 232 -3.37 1.72 17.88
N GLY A 233 -3.47 0.41 18.17
CA GLY A 233 -3.27 -0.15 19.50
C GLY A 233 -1.84 -0.62 19.82
N VAL A 234 -0.81 -0.26 19.04
CA VAL A 234 0.51 -0.90 19.09
C VAL A 234 1.22 -0.72 20.43
N LEU A 235 1.10 0.43 21.08
CA LEU A 235 1.64 0.66 22.44
C LEU A 235 0.65 0.26 23.56
N ASN A 236 -0.41 -0.46 23.24
CA ASN A 236 -1.33 -1.05 24.22
C ASN A 236 -1.75 -2.50 23.86
N SER A 237 -3.04 -2.76 23.65
CA SER A 237 -3.62 -4.11 23.51
C SER A 237 -3.86 -4.57 22.08
N GLY A 238 -3.64 -3.72 21.08
CA GLY A 238 -3.78 -4.07 19.67
C GLY A 238 -2.70 -5.05 19.21
N CYS A 239 -3.04 -5.96 18.30
CA CYS A 239 -2.10 -6.90 17.69
C CYS A 239 -2.68 -7.52 16.40
N VAL A 240 -3.44 -6.74 15.63
CA VAL A 240 -3.87 -7.08 14.26
C VAL A 240 -2.83 -6.55 13.25
N GLN A 241 -3.15 -6.47 11.96
CA GLN A 241 -2.17 -6.25 10.89
C GLN A 241 -1.33 -4.96 11.06
N GLU A 242 -1.94 -3.81 11.38
CA GLU A 242 -1.25 -2.55 11.69
C GLU A 242 -0.23 -2.72 12.83
N GLU A 243 -0.70 -3.14 14.00
CA GLU A 243 0.17 -3.24 15.17
C GLU A 243 1.27 -4.30 14.97
N ILE A 244 0.98 -5.40 14.26
CA ILE A 244 2.00 -6.38 13.89
C ILE A 244 3.07 -5.72 13.01
N ARG A 245 2.69 -4.99 11.96
CA ARG A 245 3.65 -4.33 11.06
C ARG A 245 4.55 -3.34 11.81
N PHE A 246 3.97 -2.54 12.69
CA PHE A 246 4.71 -1.61 13.56
C PHE A 246 5.65 -2.33 14.55
N LEU A 247 5.37 -3.57 14.95
CA LEU A 247 6.29 -4.38 15.76
C LEU A 247 7.39 -5.02 14.92
N LEU A 248 7.11 -5.42 13.67
CA LEU A 248 8.13 -5.97 12.77
C LEU A 248 9.15 -4.90 12.36
N SER A 249 8.70 -3.65 12.21
CA SER A 249 9.51 -2.47 11.87
C SER A 249 9.29 -1.32 12.88
N PRO A 250 9.87 -1.37 14.11
CA PRO A 250 9.60 -0.38 15.17
C PRO A 250 9.96 1.08 14.85
N GLU A 251 10.66 1.32 13.76
CA GLU A 251 10.90 2.65 13.16
C GLU A 251 9.57 3.35 12.81
N LEU A 252 8.54 2.57 12.45
CA LEU A 252 7.17 3.04 12.22
C LEU A 252 6.56 3.72 13.44
N LEU A 253 7.01 3.42 14.67
CA LEU A 253 6.47 4.06 15.88
C LEU A 253 6.65 5.58 15.88
N VAL A 254 7.64 6.13 15.16
CA VAL A 254 7.82 7.59 15.03
C VAL A 254 6.61 8.25 14.35
N SER A 255 5.84 7.51 13.53
CA SER A 255 4.59 8.04 12.96
C SER A 255 3.57 8.41 14.04
N CYS A 256 3.58 7.72 15.19
CA CYS A 256 2.74 8.05 16.34
C CYS A 256 3.09 9.40 16.99
N LEU A 257 4.30 9.93 16.77
CA LEU A 257 4.78 11.22 17.29
C LEU A 257 4.43 12.39 16.36
N ILE A 258 4.53 12.19 15.04
CA ILE A 258 4.51 13.29 14.07
C ILE A 258 3.27 13.36 13.18
N PHE A 259 2.52 12.27 12.96
CA PHE A 259 1.25 12.36 12.22
C PHE A 259 0.09 12.65 13.17
N ALA A 260 -0.59 13.78 12.94
CA ALA A 260 -1.92 13.97 13.48
C ALA A 260 -2.91 12.95 12.88
N LYS A 261 -4.05 12.76 13.54
CA LYS A 261 -5.25 12.07 13.02
C LYS A 261 -5.45 12.30 11.51
N LEU A 262 -5.64 11.23 10.74
CA LEU A 262 -5.97 11.31 9.30
C LEU A 262 -7.41 11.79 9.08
N GLU A 263 -7.59 12.71 8.12
CA GLU A 263 -8.90 13.05 7.57
C GLU A 263 -9.33 12.09 6.44
N PRO A 264 -10.61 12.06 6.03
CA PRO A 264 -11.12 11.07 5.08
C PRO A 264 -10.47 11.04 3.68
N HIS A 265 -9.72 12.07 3.31
CA HIS A 265 -9.07 12.25 2.01
C HIS A 265 -7.52 12.18 2.09
N GLU A 266 -6.97 11.74 3.22
CA GLU A 266 -5.52 11.68 3.46
C GLU A 266 -5.01 10.25 3.70
N ALA A 267 -3.71 10.04 3.58
CA ALA A 267 -2.99 8.83 3.99
C ALA A 267 -1.64 9.20 4.62
N PHE A 268 -1.02 8.27 5.35
CA PHE A 268 0.39 8.36 5.69
C PHE A 268 1.21 7.37 4.86
N VAL A 269 2.44 7.75 4.52
CA VAL A 269 3.40 6.91 3.81
C VAL A 269 4.73 6.99 4.55
N ILE A 270 5.42 5.86 4.68
CA ILE A 270 6.72 5.78 5.35
C ILE A 270 7.66 4.95 4.47
N HIS A 271 8.77 5.56 4.05
CA HIS A 271 9.68 5.02 3.04
C HIS A 271 11.09 4.87 3.63
N GLY A 272 11.62 3.65 3.65
CA GLY A 272 13.00 3.36 4.07
C GLY A 272 13.16 2.48 5.32
N THR A 273 12.06 2.13 5.99
CA THR A 273 12.08 1.30 7.22
C THR A 273 12.66 -0.09 6.99
N GLU A 274 13.31 -0.63 8.01
CA GLU A 274 13.84 -1.99 8.05
C GLU A 274 12.93 -2.94 8.85
N ARG A 275 12.94 -4.23 8.52
CA ARG A 275 12.29 -5.31 9.28
C ARG A 275 13.27 -6.00 10.24
N TYR A 276 12.92 -6.00 11.53
CA TYR A 276 13.77 -6.50 12.61
C TYR A 276 13.33 -7.83 13.19
N SER A 277 12.03 -8.14 13.12
CA SER A 277 11.44 -9.31 13.75
C SER A 277 10.79 -10.25 12.73
N ALA A 278 11.03 -11.54 12.92
CA ALA A 278 10.14 -12.59 12.42
C ALA A 278 8.97 -12.75 13.40
N TYR A 279 7.86 -13.36 12.97
CA TYR A 279 6.71 -13.62 13.83
C TYR A 279 5.89 -14.83 13.37
N GLN A 280 4.97 -15.26 14.23
CA GLN A 280 3.92 -16.23 13.93
C GLN A 280 2.60 -15.80 14.60
N GLY A 281 1.47 -16.31 14.13
CA GLY A 281 0.14 -16.04 14.72
C GLY A 281 -0.37 -14.61 14.46
N TYR A 282 -1.51 -14.29 15.07
CA TYR A 282 -2.23 -13.02 14.84
C TYR A 282 -3.14 -12.69 16.01
N GLY A 283 -3.32 -11.42 16.36
CA GLY A 283 -4.14 -11.02 17.50
C GLY A 283 -3.65 -11.68 18.79
N GLY A 284 -4.56 -12.36 19.50
CA GLY A 284 -4.24 -13.10 20.72
C GLY A 284 -3.33 -14.33 20.55
N SER A 285 -2.99 -14.74 19.32
CA SER A 285 -1.99 -15.80 19.05
C SER A 285 -0.63 -15.29 18.57
N PHE A 286 -0.40 -13.98 18.52
CA PHE A 286 0.87 -13.40 18.08
C PHE A 286 2.06 -13.85 18.95
N VAL A 287 3.15 -14.29 18.29
CA VAL A 287 4.41 -14.72 18.91
C VAL A 287 5.59 -14.13 18.15
N PHE A 288 6.57 -13.58 18.87
CA PHE A 288 7.85 -13.14 18.32
C PHE A 288 8.65 -14.35 17.83
N GLY A 289 8.99 -14.34 16.53
CA GLY A 289 9.65 -15.45 15.83
C GLY A 289 11.18 -15.40 15.84
N GLY A 290 11.79 -14.40 16.50
CA GLY A 290 13.25 -14.18 16.49
C GLY A 290 13.67 -13.06 15.56
N ASN A 291 14.97 -12.98 15.29
CA ASN A 291 15.55 -12.01 14.37
C ASN A 291 15.01 -12.19 12.93
N PHE A 292 14.70 -11.09 12.26
CA PHE A 292 14.62 -11.05 10.80
C PHE A 292 15.88 -10.38 10.25
N GLN A 293 16.54 -11.02 9.29
CA GLN A 293 17.59 -10.39 8.50
C GLN A 293 16.94 -9.80 7.26
N ASP A 294 16.77 -8.48 7.26
CA ASP A 294 16.22 -7.77 6.10
C ASP A 294 17.18 -7.86 4.90
N THR A 295 16.60 -8.01 3.72
CA THR A 295 17.28 -8.10 2.42
C THR A 295 16.78 -7.06 1.42
N ILE A 296 15.84 -6.19 1.80
CA ILE A 296 15.39 -5.07 0.97
C ILE A 296 16.59 -4.17 0.65
N ARG A 297 16.70 -3.79 -0.62
CA ARG A 297 17.86 -3.05 -1.13
C ARG A 297 17.95 -1.68 -0.48
N LEU A 298 19.18 -1.27 -0.16
CA LEU A 298 19.52 0.06 0.33
C LEU A 298 20.11 0.87 -0.83
N ILE A 299 19.44 1.95 -1.23
CA ILE A 299 19.71 2.71 -2.45
C ILE A 299 20.17 4.14 -2.11
N ALA A 300 21.23 4.61 -2.76
CA ALA A 300 21.69 5.98 -2.65
C ALA A 300 20.73 6.95 -3.36
N GLN A 301 20.34 7.99 -2.64
CA GLN A 301 19.50 9.08 -3.13
C GLN A 301 20.37 10.18 -3.76
N ALA A 302 19.75 11.14 -4.46
CA ALA A 302 20.46 12.23 -5.16
C ALA A 302 21.28 13.16 -4.22
N ASP A 303 20.95 13.17 -2.93
CA ASP A 303 21.68 13.90 -1.87
C ASP A 303 22.78 13.06 -1.19
N GLY A 304 23.02 11.83 -1.65
CA GLY A 304 24.00 10.90 -1.09
C GLY A 304 23.54 10.10 0.14
N ARG A 305 22.33 10.34 0.66
CA ARG A 305 21.74 9.55 1.77
C ARG A 305 21.24 8.20 1.26
N LEU A 306 21.03 7.25 2.17
CA LEU A 306 20.72 5.85 1.86
C LEU A 306 19.31 5.48 2.34
N ARG A 307 18.41 5.08 1.42
CA ARG A 307 17.00 4.71 1.73
C ARG A 307 16.70 3.29 1.27
N ARG A 308 15.92 2.52 2.03
CA ARG A 308 15.44 1.18 1.58
C ARG A 308 14.32 1.30 0.56
N GLU A 309 14.26 0.36 -0.37
CA GLU A 309 13.11 0.12 -1.27
C GLU A 309 11.90 -0.51 -0.53
N CYS A 310 11.56 0.00 0.66
CA CYS A 310 10.39 -0.40 1.45
C CYS A 310 9.48 0.81 1.63
N VAL A 311 8.27 0.75 1.06
CA VAL A 311 7.24 1.80 1.18
C VAL A 311 5.99 1.20 1.83
N ILE A 312 5.61 1.76 2.98
CA ILE A 312 4.47 1.32 3.79
C ILE A 312 3.44 2.44 3.80
N VAL A 313 2.18 2.11 3.55
CA VAL A 313 1.10 3.09 3.31
C VAL A 313 -0.07 2.83 4.25
N GLY A 314 -0.32 3.73 5.19
CA GLY A 314 -1.44 3.68 6.12
C GLY A 314 -2.71 4.31 5.56
N ILE A 315 -3.75 3.50 5.40
CA ILE A 315 -5.10 3.96 5.06
C ILE A 315 -6.14 3.38 6.03
N ASP A 316 -6.90 4.26 6.69
CA ASP A 316 -7.92 3.82 7.65
C ASP A 316 -9.27 3.52 6.97
N ALA A 317 -9.87 2.37 7.28
CA ALA A 317 -11.19 2.00 6.79
C ALA A 317 -12.32 2.50 7.72
N THR A 318 -13.51 2.73 7.14
CA THR A 318 -14.71 3.02 7.93
C THR A 318 -15.12 1.81 8.79
N ASP A 319 -15.46 2.03 10.06
CA ASP A 319 -16.07 1.03 10.93
C ASP A 319 -17.60 0.96 10.73
N TYR A 320 -18.09 -0.23 10.38
CA TYR A 320 -19.50 -0.51 10.09
C TYR A 320 -20.23 -1.25 11.24
N GLY A 321 -19.58 -1.41 12.39
CA GLY A 321 -20.01 -2.20 13.54
C GLY A 321 -21.51 -2.17 13.88
N SER A 322 -22.11 -3.37 13.91
CA SER A 322 -23.39 -3.80 14.51
C SER A 322 -24.70 -3.03 14.20
N ALA A 323 -24.66 -1.87 13.55
CA ALA A 323 -25.84 -1.09 13.14
C ALA A 323 -25.66 -0.36 11.80
N ARG A 324 -24.54 -0.56 11.09
CA ARG A 324 -24.16 0.26 9.93
C ARG A 324 -23.66 -0.51 8.70
N VAL A 325 -23.63 -1.85 8.72
CA VAL A 325 -23.14 -2.71 7.62
C VAL A 325 -23.71 -2.32 6.25
N GLU A 326 -25.01 -2.09 6.10
CA GLU A 326 -25.61 -1.70 4.81
C GLU A 326 -25.20 -0.31 4.30
N ARG A 327 -24.54 0.51 5.12
CA ARG A 327 -24.09 1.85 4.69
C ARG A 327 -22.92 1.79 3.72
N GLN A 328 -22.12 0.72 3.75
CA GLN A 328 -20.95 0.59 2.88
C GLN A 328 -21.30 0.62 1.38
N TYR A 329 -22.47 0.08 1.02
CA TYR A 329 -23.00 0.08 -0.36
C TYR A 329 -23.62 1.43 -0.79
N THR A 330 -23.55 2.47 0.04
CA THR A 330 -24.06 3.80 -0.32
C THR A 330 -22.98 4.64 -1.01
N ARG A 331 -23.38 5.43 -2.03
CA ARG A 331 -22.49 6.30 -2.83
C ARG A 331 -21.46 7.08 -2.00
N ALA A 332 -21.87 7.60 -0.84
CA ALA A 332 -21.01 8.36 0.06
C ALA A 332 -19.90 7.51 0.71
N HIS A 333 -20.19 6.28 1.14
CA HIS A 333 -19.20 5.40 1.77
C HIS A 333 -18.27 4.76 0.73
N VAL A 334 -18.81 4.37 -0.43
CA VAL A 334 -18.01 3.95 -1.60
C VAL A 334 -17.06 5.07 -2.03
N ARG A 335 -17.53 6.33 -2.13
CA ARG A 335 -16.66 7.49 -2.46
C ARG A 335 -15.59 7.71 -1.41
N ARG A 336 -15.96 7.69 -0.12
CA ARG A 336 -15.00 7.88 0.98
C ARG A 336 -13.90 6.83 0.93
N ASP A 337 -14.26 5.56 0.82
CA ASP A 337 -13.27 4.47 0.80
C ASP A 337 -12.46 4.44 -0.52
N LEU A 338 -13.03 4.88 -1.66
CA LEU A 338 -12.30 5.07 -2.92
C LEU A 338 -11.27 6.19 -2.82
N VAL A 339 -11.66 7.38 -2.33
CA VAL A 339 -10.75 8.55 -2.18
C VAL A 339 -9.65 8.25 -1.17
N LYS A 340 -9.97 7.57 -0.05
CA LYS A 340 -8.99 7.11 0.95
C LYS A 340 -7.96 6.14 0.35
N ALA A 341 -8.41 5.14 -0.43
CA ALA A 341 -7.51 4.21 -1.10
C ALA A 341 -6.66 4.92 -2.18
N TYR A 342 -7.27 5.79 -2.97
CA TYR A 342 -6.59 6.61 -3.98
C TYR A 342 -5.49 7.47 -3.35
N ALA A 343 -5.75 8.13 -2.21
CA ALA A 343 -4.76 8.91 -1.47
C ALA A 343 -3.54 8.07 -1.03
N GLY A 344 -3.77 6.86 -0.50
CA GLY A 344 -2.67 5.95 -0.19
C GLY A 344 -1.87 5.53 -1.42
N PHE A 345 -2.53 5.32 -2.56
CA PHE A 345 -1.88 4.86 -3.79
C PHE A 345 -1.25 6.01 -4.62
N ALA A 346 -1.46 7.26 -4.20
CA ALA A 346 -1.00 8.47 -4.89
C ALA A 346 0.42 8.93 -4.53
N TYR A 347 1.14 8.21 -3.67
CA TYR A 347 2.54 8.51 -3.36
C TYR A 347 3.42 8.49 -4.62
N PRO A 348 4.21 9.55 -4.91
CA PRO A 348 5.01 9.63 -6.14
C PRO A 348 6.22 8.67 -6.12
N ASP A 349 7.09 8.74 -5.10
CA ASP A 349 8.45 8.12 -5.09
C ASP A 349 8.51 6.57 -5.08
N ALA A 350 7.39 5.88 -5.37
CA ALA A 350 7.30 4.42 -5.49
C ALA A 350 7.14 4.01 -6.97
N HIS A 351 8.22 4.15 -7.74
CA HIS A 351 8.29 3.86 -9.16
C HIS A 351 9.72 3.43 -9.59
N ASP A 352 9.81 2.64 -10.66
CA ASP A 352 11.05 2.27 -11.34
C ASP A 352 11.03 2.90 -12.74
N GLY A 353 11.51 4.15 -12.86
CA GLY A 353 11.29 4.97 -14.07
C GLY A 353 9.80 5.24 -14.27
N GLU A 354 9.28 5.08 -15.48
CA GLU A 354 7.84 5.25 -15.76
C GLU A 354 6.95 4.20 -15.07
N GLN A 355 7.51 3.09 -14.58
CA GLN A 355 6.74 1.99 -14.01
C GLN A 355 6.44 2.21 -12.52
N CYS A 356 5.23 2.68 -12.21
CA CYS A 356 4.71 2.71 -10.84
C CYS A 356 4.73 1.31 -10.19
N TRP A 357 5.19 1.22 -8.93
CA TRP A 357 5.18 -0.01 -8.14
C TRP A 357 3.74 -0.53 -7.89
N PRO A 358 3.49 -1.85 -7.88
CA PRO A 358 2.17 -2.41 -7.55
C PRO A 358 1.73 -2.12 -6.11
N VAL A 359 0.43 -2.23 -5.85
CA VAL A 359 -0.19 -2.15 -4.52
C VAL A 359 -0.26 -3.55 -3.91
N ALA A 360 0.44 -3.79 -2.79
CA ALA A 360 0.32 -5.02 -1.99
C ALA A 360 -0.69 -4.80 -0.86
N THR A 361 -1.91 -5.28 -1.01
CA THR A 361 -3.02 -5.08 -0.07
C THR A 361 -3.78 -6.38 0.21
N GLY A 362 -4.97 -6.31 0.78
CA GLY A 362 -5.87 -7.44 1.00
C GLY A 362 -7.19 -6.98 1.60
N ASN A 363 -7.65 -7.72 2.62
CA ASN A 363 -8.94 -7.55 3.32
C ASN A 363 -9.02 -6.29 4.24
N TRP A 364 -8.68 -5.14 3.67
CA TRP A 364 -8.68 -3.80 4.29
C TRP A 364 -10.05 -3.46 4.92
N GLY A 365 -10.09 -3.27 6.24
CA GLY A 365 -11.32 -2.97 6.98
C GLY A 365 -12.32 -4.13 7.12
N CYS A 366 -12.02 -5.32 6.61
CA CYS A 366 -12.98 -6.44 6.58
C CYS A 366 -12.99 -7.28 7.86
N GLY A 367 -12.05 -7.02 8.78
CA GLY A 367 -11.94 -7.69 10.08
C GLY A 367 -12.82 -7.02 11.14
N VAL A 368 -12.17 -6.34 12.11
CA VAL A 368 -12.86 -5.70 13.25
C VAL A 368 -13.92 -4.69 12.81
N PHE A 369 -13.69 -3.98 11.71
CA PHE A 369 -14.56 -2.93 11.16
C PHE A 369 -15.72 -3.43 10.27
N GLN A 370 -15.88 -4.75 10.09
CA GLN A 370 -17.04 -5.40 9.46
C GLN A 370 -17.35 -4.99 8.00
N GLY A 371 -16.34 -4.53 7.24
CA GLY A 371 -16.46 -4.29 5.81
C GLY A 371 -16.57 -5.57 4.97
N ASP A 372 -17.28 -5.50 3.85
CA ASP A 372 -17.35 -6.56 2.84
C ASP A 372 -16.08 -6.57 1.99
N ARG A 373 -15.35 -7.68 2.07
CA ARG A 373 -14.13 -7.96 1.27
C ARG A 373 -14.37 -7.98 -0.23
N GLU A 374 -15.58 -8.32 -0.69
CA GLU A 374 -15.91 -8.31 -2.12
C GLU A 374 -16.07 -6.88 -2.66
N LEU A 375 -16.79 -6.02 -1.93
CA LEU A 375 -16.82 -4.58 -2.20
C LEU A 375 -15.43 -3.93 -2.07
N LYS A 376 -14.68 -4.25 -1.01
CA LYS A 376 -13.33 -3.70 -0.75
C LYS A 376 -12.30 -4.13 -1.79
N PHE A 377 -12.44 -5.29 -2.42
CA PHE A 377 -11.64 -5.67 -3.58
C PHE A 377 -11.90 -4.71 -4.76
N LEU A 378 -13.16 -4.50 -5.12
CA LEU A 378 -13.55 -3.64 -6.26
C LEU A 378 -13.15 -2.18 -6.07
N ILE A 379 -13.35 -1.62 -4.86
CA ILE A 379 -12.94 -0.24 -4.53
C ILE A 379 -11.42 -0.07 -4.66
N GLN A 380 -10.63 -1.01 -4.13
CA GLN A 380 -9.16 -0.93 -4.21
C GLN A 380 -8.65 -1.17 -5.64
N TRP A 381 -9.30 -2.03 -6.44
CA TRP A 381 -8.94 -2.22 -7.85
C TRP A 381 -9.17 -0.96 -8.68
N LEU A 382 -10.30 -0.25 -8.47
CA LEU A 382 -10.53 1.02 -9.12
C LEU A 382 -9.50 2.07 -8.66
N ALA A 383 -9.26 2.21 -7.36
CA ALA A 383 -8.27 3.16 -6.84
C ALA A 383 -6.85 2.92 -7.38
N ALA A 384 -6.38 1.67 -7.42
CA ALA A 384 -5.06 1.32 -7.94
C ALA A 384 -4.96 1.59 -9.45
N SER A 385 -6.03 1.27 -10.20
CA SER A 385 -6.14 1.55 -11.63
C SER A 385 -6.08 3.05 -11.94
N LEU A 386 -6.72 3.89 -11.12
CA LEU A 386 -6.69 5.36 -11.24
C LEU A 386 -5.38 6.01 -10.78
N ARG A 387 -4.44 5.21 -10.23
CA ARG A 387 -3.04 5.61 -9.94
C ARG A 387 -2.01 4.84 -10.77
N HIS A 388 -2.44 4.17 -11.85
CA HIS A 388 -1.59 3.39 -12.76
C HIS A 388 -0.81 2.22 -12.11
N ARG A 389 -1.36 1.62 -11.04
CA ARG A 389 -0.72 0.52 -10.29
C ARG A 389 -1.48 -0.80 -10.48
N GLU A 390 -0.74 -1.90 -10.57
CA GLU A 390 -1.29 -3.25 -10.42
C GLU A 390 -1.81 -3.46 -8.98
N LEU A 391 -2.93 -4.18 -8.82
CA LEU A 391 -3.45 -4.60 -7.52
C LEU A 391 -3.03 -6.05 -7.18
N VAL A 392 -2.19 -6.20 -6.17
CA VAL A 392 -1.79 -7.50 -5.61
C VAL A 392 -2.55 -7.72 -4.30
N TYR A 393 -3.60 -8.55 -4.37
CA TYR A 393 -4.52 -8.79 -3.26
C TYR A 393 -4.12 -10.06 -2.50
N VAL A 394 -3.49 -9.89 -1.35
CA VAL A 394 -3.03 -10.98 -0.46
C VAL A 394 -4.21 -11.53 0.34
N LEU A 395 -4.42 -12.85 0.22
CA LEU A 395 -5.45 -13.62 0.91
C LEU A 395 -4.83 -14.46 2.03
N PHE A 396 -5.49 -14.49 3.18
CA PHE A 396 -5.21 -15.45 4.24
C PHE A 396 -5.89 -16.79 3.96
N GLU A 397 -5.44 -17.88 4.61
CA GLU A 397 -5.93 -19.26 4.38
C GLU A 397 -7.47 -19.40 4.48
N ARG A 398 -8.10 -18.68 5.42
CA ARG A 398 -9.57 -18.68 5.60
C ARG A 398 -10.34 -17.95 4.49
N ASP A 399 -9.65 -17.12 3.73
CA ASP A 399 -10.20 -16.16 2.77
C ASP A 399 -10.02 -16.61 1.30
N LEU A 400 -9.51 -17.82 1.08
CA LEU A 400 -9.27 -18.42 -0.24
C LEU A 400 -10.53 -18.56 -1.12
N ASP A 401 -11.74 -18.59 -0.54
CA ASP A 401 -12.99 -18.59 -1.32
C ASP A 401 -13.16 -17.31 -2.16
N LEU A 402 -12.55 -16.20 -1.74
CA LEU A 402 -12.58 -14.94 -2.47
C LEU A 402 -11.88 -15.05 -3.82
N GLN A 403 -10.80 -15.84 -3.93
CA GLN A 403 -10.10 -16.07 -5.20
C GLN A 403 -11.03 -16.71 -6.24
N ASN A 404 -11.85 -17.69 -5.83
CA ASN A 404 -12.81 -18.36 -6.71
C ASN A 404 -13.93 -17.44 -7.21
N LYS A 405 -14.21 -16.33 -6.52
CA LYS A 405 -15.18 -15.30 -6.91
C LYS A 405 -14.55 -14.18 -7.75
N VAL A 406 -13.29 -13.84 -7.48
CA VAL A 406 -12.51 -12.84 -8.23
C VAL A 406 -12.13 -13.39 -9.61
N ASN A 407 -11.72 -14.65 -9.73
CA ASN A 407 -11.23 -15.25 -10.97
C ASN A 407 -12.20 -15.14 -12.16
N PRO A 408 -13.52 -15.41 -12.05
CA PRO A 408 -14.48 -15.21 -13.14
C PRO A 408 -14.55 -13.75 -13.62
N LEU A 409 -14.60 -12.79 -12.69
CA LEU A 409 -14.64 -11.37 -13.02
C LEU A 409 -13.37 -10.91 -13.73
N LEU A 410 -12.19 -11.32 -13.25
CA LEU A 410 -10.92 -11.01 -13.90
C LEU A 410 -10.80 -11.68 -15.27
N THR A 411 -11.32 -12.90 -15.44
CA THR A 411 -11.37 -13.58 -16.75
C THR A 411 -12.20 -12.79 -17.76
N LEU A 412 -13.38 -12.30 -17.35
CA LEU A 412 -14.22 -11.43 -18.19
C LEU A 412 -13.50 -10.11 -18.53
N ALA A 413 -12.96 -9.41 -17.53
CA ALA A 413 -12.29 -8.11 -17.68
C ALA A 413 -10.99 -8.18 -18.48
N THR A 414 -10.31 -9.34 -18.50
CA THR A 414 -9.08 -9.55 -19.28
C THR A 414 -9.32 -10.25 -20.63
N SER A 415 -10.58 -10.55 -20.98
CA SER A 415 -10.93 -11.08 -22.31
C SER A 415 -10.55 -10.10 -23.44
N PRO A 416 -10.32 -10.56 -24.68
CA PRO A 416 -9.97 -9.68 -25.80
C PRO A 416 -11.00 -8.57 -26.03
N LYS A 417 -12.30 -8.89 -25.96
CA LYS A 417 -13.39 -7.90 -26.12
C LYS A 417 -13.37 -6.83 -25.02
N ALA A 418 -13.08 -7.23 -23.78
CA ALA A 418 -12.98 -6.31 -22.65
C ALA A 418 -11.74 -5.41 -22.75
N ARG A 419 -10.57 -5.97 -23.06
CA ARG A 419 -9.33 -5.20 -23.29
C ARG A 419 -9.48 -4.19 -24.42
N GLU A 420 -10.12 -4.59 -25.51
CA GLU A 420 -10.38 -3.72 -26.66
C GLU A 420 -11.29 -2.55 -26.27
N TRP A 421 -12.41 -2.82 -25.60
CA TRP A 421 -13.31 -1.79 -25.09
C TRP A 421 -12.62 -0.83 -24.10
N GLY A 422 -11.85 -1.36 -23.15
CA GLY A 422 -11.05 -0.56 -22.23
C GLY A 422 -10.03 0.35 -22.92
N ARG A 423 -9.40 -0.12 -24.01
CA ARG A 423 -8.44 0.66 -24.81
C ARG A 423 -9.12 1.69 -25.72
N GLN A 424 -10.29 1.37 -26.30
CA GLN A 424 -10.99 2.27 -27.21
C GLN A 424 -11.73 3.42 -26.50
N SER A 425 -12.23 3.22 -25.28
CA SER A 425 -13.11 4.20 -24.61
C SER A 425 -12.87 4.40 -23.11
N GLY A 426 -11.97 3.65 -22.47
CA GLY A 426 -11.91 3.57 -21.00
C GLY A 426 -13.09 2.80 -20.39
N GLY A 427 -13.92 2.15 -21.23
CA GLY A 427 -15.22 1.60 -20.84
C GLY A 427 -15.21 0.60 -19.69
N LEU A 428 -14.11 -0.13 -19.48
CA LEU A 428 -13.94 -0.99 -18.29
C LEU A 428 -13.84 -0.21 -16.97
N ALA A 429 -13.14 0.92 -16.94
CA ALA A 429 -13.03 1.75 -15.75
C ALA A 429 -14.35 2.49 -15.50
N GLN A 430 -15.00 2.97 -16.57
CA GLN A 430 -16.35 3.51 -16.53
C GLN A 430 -17.35 2.50 -15.96
N TRP A 431 -17.39 1.28 -16.49
CA TRP A 431 -18.23 0.20 -16.00
C TRP A 431 -18.02 -0.09 -14.51
N LEU A 432 -16.77 -0.18 -14.05
CA LEU A 432 -16.49 -0.47 -12.64
C LEU A 432 -16.97 0.68 -11.72
N ALA A 433 -16.86 1.93 -12.15
CA ALA A 433 -17.41 3.07 -11.42
C ALA A 433 -18.95 3.07 -11.44
N GLU A 434 -19.59 2.84 -12.59
CA GLU A 434 -21.05 2.74 -12.70
C GLU A 434 -21.61 1.58 -11.85
N PHE A 435 -20.92 0.44 -11.80
CA PHE A 435 -21.27 -0.66 -10.92
C PHE A 435 -21.13 -0.29 -9.43
N LEU A 436 -20.01 0.34 -9.04
CA LEU A 436 -19.72 0.74 -7.66
C LEU A 436 -20.65 1.83 -7.12
N PHE A 437 -20.99 2.81 -7.95
CA PHE A 437 -21.71 4.01 -7.51
C PHE A 437 -23.21 3.97 -7.76
N ASP A 438 -23.66 3.27 -8.81
CA ASP A 438 -25.05 3.25 -9.23
C ASP A 438 -25.67 1.85 -8.99
N GLU A 439 -25.24 0.78 -9.68
CA GLU A 439 -25.85 -0.56 -9.55
C GLU A 439 -25.77 -1.14 -8.12
N LEU A 440 -24.65 -0.96 -7.40
CA LEU A 440 -24.51 -1.46 -6.02
C LEU A 440 -25.42 -0.73 -5.02
N SER A 441 -25.74 0.54 -5.28
CA SER A 441 -26.63 1.34 -4.44
C SER A 441 -28.09 0.86 -4.52
N VAL A 442 -28.50 0.34 -5.70
CA VAL A 442 -29.80 -0.26 -5.93
C VAL A 442 -29.91 -1.56 -5.11
N GLY A 443 -30.87 -1.58 -4.19
CA GLY A 443 -31.16 -2.72 -3.32
C GLY A 443 -30.45 -2.73 -1.95
N ARG A 444 -29.55 -1.77 -1.66
CA ARG A 444 -28.85 -1.62 -0.35
C ARG A 444 -28.33 -2.95 0.23
N GLY A 445 -27.44 -3.65 -0.47
CA GLY A 445 -26.76 -4.86 0.00
C GLY A 445 -27.62 -6.14 0.14
N MET A 446 -28.90 -6.03 0.55
CA MET A 446 -29.75 -7.16 0.89
C MET A 446 -31.05 -7.24 0.07
N ARG A 447 -31.09 -8.19 -0.88
CA ARG A 447 -32.24 -9.07 -1.25
C ARG A 447 -31.98 -9.90 -2.53
N GLY A 448 -30.81 -10.53 -2.61
CA GLY A 448 -30.46 -11.46 -3.69
C GLY A 448 -29.54 -12.57 -3.19
N ALA A 449 -29.61 -13.75 -3.80
CA ALA A 449 -28.77 -14.91 -3.44
C ALA A 449 -27.35 -14.85 -4.07
N GLN A 450 -26.94 -13.69 -4.58
CA GLN A 450 -25.70 -13.47 -5.34
C GLN A 450 -24.78 -12.49 -4.60
N SER A 451 -23.49 -12.78 -4.57
CA SER A 451 -22.49 -11.94 -3.90
C SER A 451 -22.14 -10.69 -4.74
N VAL A 452 -21.39 -9.74 -4.17
CA VAL A 452 -21.00 -8.51 -4.85
C VAL A 452 -20.15 -8.82 -6.09
N LEU A 453 -19.20 -9.76 -6.01
CA LEU A 453 -18.42 -10.18 -7.19
C LEU A 453 -19.26 -10.95 -8.23
N SER A 454 -20.26 -11.75 -7.81
CA SER A 454 -21.19 -12.38 -8.75
C SER A 454 -22.01 -11.33 -9.51
N ARG A 455 -22.54 -10.32 -8.80
CA ARG A 455 -23.27 -9.19 -9.41
C ARG A 455 -22.38 -8.40 -10.37
N ALA A 456 -21.11 -8.19 -10.01
CA ALA A 456 -20.13 -7.51 -10.86
C ALA A 456 -19.87 -8.30 -12.15
N ALA A 457 -19.60 -9.61 -12.05
CA ALA A 457 -19.38 -10.47 -13.21
C ALA A 457 -20.58 -10.47 -14.18
N THR A 458 -21.81 -10.63 -13.66
CA THR A 458 -23.04 -10.58 -14.48
C THR A 458 -23.36 -9.17 -14.98
N SER A 459 -22.85 -8.09 -14.36
CA SER A 459 -22.91 -6.74 -14.93
C SER A 459 -21.95 -6.60 -16.12
N LEU A 460 -20.68 -6.95 -15.92
CA LEU A 460 -19.67 -6.89 -16.97
C LEU A 460 -20.03 -7.78 -18.17
N GLU A 461 -20.55 -8.99 -17.94
CA GLU A 461 -21.01 -9.89 -18.99
C GLU A 461 -22.14 -9.26 -19.82
N ARG A 462 -23.18 -8.68 -19.17
CA ARG A 462 -24.25 -7.94 -19.86
C ARG A 462 -23.71 -6.77 -20.69
N ALA A 463 -22.79 -5.98 -20.12
CA ALA A 463 -22.16 -4.87 -20.82
C ALA A 463 -21.38 -5.36 -22.05
N LEU A 464 -20.49 -6.35 -21.89
CA LEU A 464 -19.72 -6.95 -22.97
C LEU A 464 -20.61 -7.59 -24.06
N SER A 465 -21.75 -8.18 -23.69
CA SER A 465 -22.74 -8.68 -24.67
C SER A 465 -23.39 -7.56 -25.48
N ALA A 466 -23.72 -6.43 -24.86
CA ALA A 466 -24.34 -5.29 -25.53
C ALA A 466 -23.41 -4.51 -26.47
N LEU A 467 -22.08 -4.62 -26.30
CA LEU A 467 -21.10 -3.93 -27.14
C LEU A 467 -21.13 -4.41 -28.59
N GLN A 468 -21.58 -3.53 -29.47
CA GLN A 468 -21.26 -3.54 -30.89
C GLN A 468 -19.88 -2.87 -31.06
N LEU A 469 -18.81 -3.66 -31.08
CA LEU A 469 -17.51 -3.14 -31.51
C LEU A 469 -17.54 -2.87 -33.03
N PRO A 470 -16.88 -1.82 -33.53
CA PRO A 470 -16.70 -1.64 -34.97
C PRO A 470 -16.04 -2.87 -35.57
N VAL A 471 -16.67 -3.48 -36.58
CA VAL A 471 -16.02 -4.52 -37.37
C VAL A 471 -14.88 -3.86 -38.14
N GLY A 472 -13.66 -4.36 -37.96
CA GLY A 472 -12.50 -3.87 -38.71
C GLY A 472 -12.76 -4.03 -40.20
N GLN A 473 -12.53 -2.97 -40.97
CA GLN A 473 -12.49 -3.06 -42.42
C GLN A 473 -11.16 -3.70 -42.84
N ASP A 474 -11.06 -5.01 -42.69
CA ASP A 474 -10.10 -5.83 -43.43
C ASP A 474 -10.48 -5.76 -44.92
N GLY A 475 -10.03 -4.68 -45.56
CA GLY A 475 -10.21 -4.45 -46.99
C GLY A 475 -9.27 -5.35 -47.78
N ASP A 476 -9.77 -6.48 -48.26
CA ASP A 476 -9.07 -7.40 -49.16
C ASP A 476 -8.54 -6.66 -50.40
N ALA A 477 -7.24 -6.35 -50.38
CA ALA A 477 -6.50 -5.80 -51.52
C ALA A 477 -5.77 -6.95 -52.24
N GLU A 478 -6.52 -7.76 -53.02
CA GLU A 478 -5.96 -8.84 -53.85
C GLU A 478 -4.94 -8.35 -54.89
N ALA A 479 -3.67 -8.24 -54.51
CA ALA A 479 -2.56 -8.02 -55.43
C ALA A 479 -2.21 -9.32 -56.19
N LYS A 480 -3.02 -9.67 -57.19
CA LYS A 480 -2.83 -10.85 -58.05
C LYS A 480 -1.51 -10.79 -58.83
N GLN A 481 -0.68 -11.83 -58.70
CA GLN A 481 0.21 -12.29 -59.76
C GLN A 481 0.50 -13.80 -59.62
N GLN A 482 0.55 -14.49 -60.77
CA GLN A 482 0.74 -15.94 -60.88
C GLN A 482 2.19 -16.30 -61.28
N PRO A 483 2.63 -17.57 -61.09
CA PRO A 483 4.05 -17.90 -61.07
C PRO A 483 4.61 -18.33 -62.44
N GLU A 484 5.88 -17.98 -62.68
CA GLU A 484 6.73 -18.59 -63.72
C GLU A 484 8.09 -19.04 -63.15
N LYS A 485 8.89 -19.70 -64.00
CA LYS A 485 9.98 -20.60 -63.59
C LYS A 485 11.39 -20.02 -63.79
N SER A 486 12.34 -20.69 -63.14
CA SER A 486 13.79 -20.77 -63.35
C SER A 486 14.40 -20.14 -64.61
N PRO A 487 15.60 -19.57 -64.46
CA PRO A 487 16.72 -19.86 -65.36
C PRO A 487 17.84 -20.66 -64.66
N GLN A 488 18.71 -21.30 -65.45
CA GLN A 488 19.92 -22.00 -65.01
C GLN A 488 21.19 -21.37 -65.62
N THR A 489 22.35 -21.75 -65.06
CA THR A 489 23.70 -21.75 -65.66
C THR A 489 24.31 -20.44 -66.19
N HIS A 490 25.42 -20.03 -65.56
CA HIS A 490 26.76 -19.94 -66.18
C HIS A 490 27.81 -19.92 -65.04
N THR A 491 28.53 -20.99 -64.73
CA THR A 491 29.76 -21.53 -65.38
C THR A 491 31.01 -20.63 -65.31
N THR A 492 31.86 -20.84 -64.30
CA THR A 492 33.34 -21.01 -64.45
C THR A 492 33.93 -21.63 -63.16
N SER A 493 35.00 -22.41 -63.33
CA SER A 493 35.72 -23.19 -62.29
C SER A 493 37.25 -22.89 -62.44
N PRO A 494 38.24 -23.60 -61.84
CA PRO A 494 38.21 -24.69 -60.83
C PRO A 494 39.32 -24.57 -59.72
N ALA A 495 39.52 -25.67 -58.96
CA ALA A 495 40.75 -26.05 -58.24
C ALA A 495 41.15 -25.20 -56.99
N SER A 496 41.83 -25.72 -55.96
CA SER A 496 42.29 -27.08 -55.53
C SER A 496 42.70 -26.97 -54.04
N SER A 497 42.83 -28.00 -53.19
CA SER A 497 42.64 -29.46 -53.25
C SER A 497 42.59 -30.03 -51.81
N GLU A 498 41.99 -31.22 -51.65
CA GLU A 498 42.40 -32.36 -50.78
C GLU A 498 43.11 -32.17 -49.41
N SER A 499 42.84 -32.96 -48.35
CA SER A 499 41.76 -33.94 -48.09
C SER A 499 41.74 -34.38 -46.61
N LYS A 500 40.73 -35.20 -46.24
CA LYS A 500 40.73 -36.32 -45.24
C LYS A 500 41.94 -36.40 -44.27
N GLN A 501 41.79 -36.65 -42.96
CA GLN A 501 40.98 -37.72 -42.34
C GLN A 501 40.91 -37.58 -40.79
N SER A 502 40.12 -38.42 -40.12
CA SER A 502 40.02 -38.60 -38.65
C SER A 502 40.23 -40.11 -38.30
N PRO A 503 40.10 -40.63 -37.05
CA PRO A 503 39.79 -40.04 -35.72
C PRO A 503 40.61 -40.66 -34.53
N VAL A 504 40.14 -40.46 -33.27
CA VAL A 504 40.34 -41.31 -32.04
C VAL A 504 41.56 -41.09 -31.10
N SER A 505 41.28 -41.32 -29.79
CA SER A 505 42.14 -41.66 -28.63
C SER A 505 42.80 -40.58 -27.72
N THR A 506 42.44 -40.70 -26.43
CA THR A 506 43.06 -40.21 -25.18
C THR A 506 43.59 -41.42 -24.37
N PRO A 507 44.20 -41.28 -23.17
CA PRO A 507 45.14 -40.28 -22.60
C PRO A 507 46.50 -40.97 -22.23
N PRO A 508 47.45 -40.33 -21.49
CA PRO A 508 47.45 -40.21 -20.00
C PRO A 508 47.83 -38.78 -19.52
N ARG A 509 47.79 -38.33 -18.26
CA ARG A 509 47.75 -38.91 -16.88
C ARG A 509 49.12 -39.13 -16.18
N SER A 510 49.51 -38.14 -15.36
CA SER A 510 50.25 -38.24 -14.08
C SER A 510 49.89 -36.97 -13.27
N GLU A 511 49.61 -36.95 -11.96
CA GLU A 511 50.33 -37.53 -10.80
C GLU A 511 51.66 -36.77 -10.60
N ASP A 512 51.97 -36.16 -9.44
CA ASP A 512 51.79 -36.61 -8.04
C ASP A 512 51.36 -35.49 -7.04
N GLN A 513 50.52 -35.76 -6.02
CA GLN A 513 50.77 -36.13 -4.59
C GLN A 513 51.47 -35.06 -3.72
N ALA A 514 51.30 -34.96 -2.39
CA ALA A 514 50.26 -35.32 -1.37
C ALA A 514 50.76 -34.68 -0.02
N ASP A 515 50.20 -34.79 1.20
CA ASP A 515 48.99 -35.32 1.87
C ASP A 515 48.86 -34.52 3.22
N ALA A 516 47.92 -34.63 4.17
CA ALA A 516 46.65 -35.33 4.46
C ALA A 516 45.82 -34.37 5.38
N ALA A 517 44.70 -34.64 6.06
CA ALA A 517 43.74 -35.74 6.22
C ALA A 517 42.38 -35.07 6.66
N GLU A 518 41.17 -35.54 6.33
CA GLU A 518 40.40 -36.70 6.85
C GLU A 518 40.02 -36.66 8.36
N PRO A 519 38.79 -37.07 8.77
CA PRO A 519 37.52 -37.03 8.01
C PRO A 519 36.25 -36.73 8.86
N SER A 520 35.11 -36.41 8.22
CA SER A 520 33.88 -37.24 8.30
C SER A 520 32.63 -36.63 7.64
N GLU A 521 31.88 -37.53 6.97
CA GLU A 521 30.49 -37.53 6.49
C GLU A 521 29.67 -36.23 6.27
N ALA A 522 29.22 -36.06 5.02
CA ALA A 522 28.20 -35.08 4.64
C ALA A 522 26.82 -35.75 4.42
N LEU A 523 25.76 -35.25 5.07
CA LEU A 523 24.37 -35.61 4.79
C LEU A 523 23.62 -34.48 4.06
N LYS A 524 23.64 -34.53 2.72
CA LYS A 524 22.90 -33.60 1.84
C LYS A 524 21.38 -33.74 2.04
N LYS A 525 20.77 -32.82 2.79
CA LYS A 525 19.30 -32.63 2.82
C LYS A 525 18.95 -31.30 2.15
N LYS A 526 18.13 -31.36 1.09
CA LYS A 526 17.51 -30.17 0.49
C LYS A 526 16.68 -29.43 1.55
N PRO A 527 16.61 -28.09 1.54
CA PRO A 527 15.72 -27.37 2.44
C PRO A 527 14.27 -27.79 2.17
N LYS A 528 13.57 -28.26 3.21
CA LYS A 528 12.12 -28.44 3.17
C LYS A 528 11.47 -27.07 3.32
N THR A 529 10.76 -26.61 2.30
CA THR A 529 9.75 -25.55 2.44
C THR A 529 8.64 -26.06 3.35
N MET A 530 8.73 -25.76 4.64
CA MET A 530 7.62 -25.95 5.57
C MET A 530 6.55 -24.93 5.22
N LYS A 531 5.32 -25.39 4.92
CA LYS A 531 4.16 -24.50 4.88
C LYS A 531 4.00 -23.86 6.27
N LYS A 532 3.92 -22.52 6.32
CA LYS A 532 3.41 -21.82 7.50
C LYS A 532 1.91 -22.14 7.58
N GLU A 533 1.46 -22.92 8.56
CA GLU A 533 0.01 -23.08 8.83
C GLU A 533 -0.48 -21.86 9.62
N LEU A 534 -1.12 -20.91 8.93
CA LEU A 534 -1.36 -19.56 9.45
C LEU A 534 -2.68 -19.43 10.23
N HIS A 535 -2.91 -20.35 11.17
CA HIS A 535 -4.11 -20.41 12.02
C HIS A 535 -4.35 -19.11 12.82
N GLN A 536 -5.28 -18.29 12.36
CA GLN A 536 -5.78 -17.11 13.08
C GLN A 536 -7.04 -17.42 13.91
N ARG A 537 -7.11 -16.87 15.12
CA ARG A 537 -8.37 -16.60 15.83
C ARG A 537 -8.55 -15.09 15.91
N THR A 538 -9.78 -14.60 15.97
CA THR A 538 -10.03 -13.15 16.07
C THR A 538 -9.67 -12.64 17.48
N MET A 539 -9.51 -11.32 17.61
CA MET A 539 -9.38 -10.69 18.94
C MET A 539 -10.66 -10.87 19.76
N GLN A 540 -11.84 -10.97 19.13
CA GLN A 540 -13.11 -11.17 19.82
C GLN A 540 -13.19 -12.57 20.45
N ASP A 541 -12.74 -13.62 19.74
CA ASP A 541 -12.60 -14.99 20.27
C ASP A 541 -11.64 -15.07 21.48
N PHE A 542 -10.75 -14.10 21.62
CA PHE A 542 -9.76 -14.05 22.69
C PHE A 542 -10.28 -13.38 23.97
N PHE A 543 -11.22 -12.44 23.85
CA PHE A 543 -11.90 -11.79 24.98
C PHE A 543 -13.23 -12.43 25.38
N ALA A 544 -13.81 -13.28 24.52
CA ALA A 544 -14.95 -14.11 24.88
C ALA A 544 -14.67 -14.88 26.19
N PRO A 545 -15.62 -14.89 27.16
CA PRO A 545 -15.57 -15.82 28.27
C PRO A 545 -15.54 -17.25 27.72
N LYS A 546 -14.80 -18.15 28.38
CA LYS A 546 -15.02 -19.58 28.17
C LYS A 546 -16.43 -19.92 28.66
N GLN A 547 -17.21 -20.59 27.81
CA GLN A 547 -18.28 -21.47 28.27
C GLN A 547 -17.67 -22.71 28.94
#